data_AF-A0A2E3DIP4-F1
#
_entry.id   AF-A0A2E3DIP4-F1
#
_cell.length_a   1.000
_cell.length_b   1.000
_cell.length_c   1.000
_cell.angle_alpha   90.00
_cell.angle_beta   90.00
_cell.angle_gamma   90.00
#
_symmetry.space_group_name_H-M   'P 1'
#
loop_
_entity.id
_entity.type
_entity.pdbx_description
1 polymer ?
#
loop_
_entity_poly.entity_id
_entity_poly.type
_entity_poly.pdbx_seq_one_letter_code
_entity_poly.pdbx_strand_id
1 'polypeptide(L)'
;MQHCGSDDIITPIGDLPGQNHRGWHRHESALSIRDRLGRDFFEQCYVFTVDRNPWDKVLSNYWAYKGYLHGKGGKTEQISIVERLWRAISGYPWTFDIWLKYRVLKSKLPGAYTRFPVTFGKYTDGEGNIIVDKIFRYEQFQEGVKELSAKLGFQIDLRQSQGTGTRKNRESYKTQYSPYGMQLVADVFSKEIELLGYTF
;
A
#
# COMPACT_ATOMS: atom_id res chain seq x y z
N MET A 1 16.98 14.89 10.42
CA MET A 1 17.32 13.47 10.18
C MET A 1 18.82 13.33 10.41
N GLN A 2 19.27 12.38 11.24
CA GLN A 2 20.68 12.31 11.67
C GLN A 2 21.64 11.80 10.56
N HIS A 3 21.13 11.04 9.59
CA HIS A 3 21.93 10.38 8.56
C HIS A 3 21.64 10.86 7.13
N CYS A 4 20.78 11.88 6.97
CA CYS A 4 20.47 12.46 5.66
C CYS A 4 21.17 13.81 5.52
N GLY A 5 21.82 14.04 4.38
CA GLY A 5 22.44 15.31 4.02
C GLY A 5 21.42 16.40 3.70
N SER A 6 21.88 17.65 3.55
CA SER A 6 21.02 18.80 3.23
C SER A 6 20.36 18.71 1.85
N ASP A 7 20.95 17.93 0.94
CA ASP A 7 20.51 17.79 -0.46
C ASP A 7 19.65 16.54 -0.68
N ASP A 8 19.49 15.69 0.35
CA ASP A 8 18.70 14.46 0.24
C ASP A 8 17.21 14.77 0.02
N ILE A 9 16.57 13.92 -0.77
CA ILE A 9 15.14 14.01 -1.09
C ILE A 9 14.36 13.16 -0.09
N ILE A 10 13.48 13.81 0.66
CA ILE A 10 12.59 13.17 1.63
C ILE A 10 11.18 13.65 1.37
N THR A 11 10.32 12.79 0.84
CA THR A 11 8.91 13.15 0.67
C THR A 11 8.22 13.26 2.04
N PRO A 12 7.27 14.19 2.24
CA PRO A 12 6.58 14.36 3.52
C PRO A 12 5.86 13.08 3.95
N ILE A 13 5.65 12.81 5.25
CA ILE A 13 4.89 11.64 5.76
C ILE A 13 4.10 12.05 7.01
N GLY A 14 2.77 11.90 7.01
CA GLY A 14 1.94 12.39 8.11
C GLY A 14 2.20 13.87 8.38
N ASP A 15 2.62 14.19 9.59
CA ASP A 15 2.98 15.55 10.04
C ASP A 15 4.47 15.91 9.77
N LEU A 16 5.26 15.01 9.17
CA LEU A 16 6.65 15.28 8.80
C LEU A 16 6.69 16.07 7.48
N PRO A 17 7.30 17.28 7.44
CA PRO A 17 7.21 18.21 6.31
C PRO A 17 8.02 17.82 5.06
N GLY A 18 8.92 16.83 5.15
CA GLY A 18 9.81 16.43 4.05
C GLY A 18 11.03 17.35 3.87
N GLN A 19 11.85 17.08 2.85
CA GLN A 19 13.07 17.79 2.47
C GLN A 19 13.30 17.67 0.95
N ASN A 20 13.67 18.74 0.24
CA ASN A 20 13.99 18.78 -1.20
C ASN A 20 13.05 18.02 -2.16
N HIS A 21 11.79 17.85 -1.77
CA HIS A 21 10.87 16.95 -2.46
C HIS A 21 10.07 17.64 -3.58
N ARG A 22 10.51 18.81 -4.08
CA ARG A 22 9.78 19.51 -5.13
C ARG A 22 9.76 18.65 -6.39
N GLY A 23 8.56 18.31 -6.85
CA GLY A 23 8.35 17.37 -7.95
C GLY A 23 8.47 15.90 -7.58
N TRP A 24 8.82 15.55 -6.34
CA TRP A 24 8.87 14.18 -5.83
C TRP A 24 7.66 13.90 -4.95
N HIS A 25 7.03 12.75 -5.19
CA HIS A 25 5.79 12.36 -4.53
C HIS A 25 5.94 11.05 -3.78
N ARG A 26 5.20 10.94 -2.67
CA ARG A 26 5.03 9.66 -1.98
C ARG A 26 4.44 8.64 -2.96
N HIS A 27 4.89 7.39 -2.85
CA HIS A 27 4.42 6.27 -3.66
C HIS A 27 4.72 6.39 -5.17
N GLU A 28 5.80 7.04 -5.59
CA GLU A 28 6.30 6.88 -6.96
C GLU A 28 6.77 5.44 -7.23
N SER A 29 6.74 5.01 -8.50
CA SER A 29 7.34 3.73 -8.90
C SER A 29 8.85 3.88 -9.03
N ALA A 30 9.58 2.78 -8.81
CA ALA A 30 11.00 2.69 -9.09
C ALA A 30 11.34 3.11 -10.53
N LEU A 31 10.47 2.78 -11.49
CA LEU A 31 10.61 3.18 -12.89
C LEU A 31 10.60 4.71 -13.05
N SER A 32 9.60 5.39 -12.47
CA SER A 32 9.50 6.87 -12.49
C SER A 32 10.74 7.52 -11.86
N ILE A 33 11.23 6.95 -10.75
CA ILE A 33 12.41 7.47 -10.05
C ILE A 33 13.67 7.27 -10.91
N ARG A 34 13.87 6.08 -11.46
CA ARG A 34 15.00 5.76 -12.36
C ARG A 34 15.03 6.68 -13.57
N ASP A 35 13.89 6.87 -14.23
CA ASP A 35 13.81 7.69 -15.45
C ASP A 35 14.12 9.17 -15.15
N ARG A 36 13.88 9.63 -13.92
CA ARG A 36 14.19 11.00 -13.48
C ARG A 36 15.61 11.19 -12.98
N LEU A 37 16.18 10.21 -12.26
CA LEU A 37 17.55 10.26 -11.75
C LEU A 37 18.59 9.90 -12.81
N GLY A 38 18.17 9.19 -13.87
CA GLY A 38 19.06 8.59 -14.83
C GLY A 38 19.45 7.17 -14.41
N ARG A 39 19.57 6.29 -15.41
CA ARG A 39 19.86 4.86 -15.21
C ARG A 39 21.19 4.63 -14.49
N ASP A 40 22.26 5.30 -14.92
CA ASP A 40 23.61 5.09 -14.39
C ASP A 40 23.71 5.41 -12.90
N PHE A 41 23.02 6.46 -12.45
CA PHE A 41 22.99 6.81 -11.02
C PHE A 41 22.11 5.84 -10.22
N PHE A 42 20.94 5.47 -10.78
CA PHE A 42 20.03 4.55 -10.13
C PHE A 42 20.66 3.17 -9.90
N GLU A 43 21.45 2.66 -10.86
CA GLU A 43 22.17 1.38 -10.74
C GLU A 43 23.31 1.39 -9.69
N GLN A 44 23.77 2.58 -9.27
CA GLN A 44 24.73 2.73 -8.16
C GLN A 44 24.05 2.80 -6.79
N CYS A 45 22.73 3.02 -6.77
CA CYS A 45 21.96 3.11 -5.54
C CYS A 45 21.58 1.72 -5.05
N TYR A 46 21.37 1.60 -3.74
CA TYR A 46 20.62 0.47 -3.20
C TYR A 46 19.15 0.86 -3.08
N VAL A 47 18.31 0.26 -3.91
CA VAL A 47 16.88 0.55 -4.04
C VAL A 47 16.08 -0.58 -3.41
N PHE A 48 15.24 -0.22 -2.44
CA PHE A 48 14.41 -1.21 -1.75
C PHE A 48 13.01 -0.70 -1.50
N THR A 49 12.10 -1.64 -1.23
CA THR A 49 10.72 -1.36 -0.82
C THR A 49 10.25 -2.38 0.21
N VAL A 50 9.11 -2.10 0.85
CA VAL A 50 8.40 -3.05 1.70
C VAL A 50 7.08 -3.39 1.01
N ASP A 51 6.77 -4.68 0.90
CA ASP A 51 5.48 -5.17 0.45
C ASP A 51 4.87 -6.12 1.48
N ARG A 52 3.56 -6.37 1.38
CA ARG A 52 2.75 -7.12 2.34
C ARG A 52 1.91 -8.16 1.63
N ASN A 53 1.61 -9.24 2.33
CA ASN A 53 0.65 -10.26 1.92
C ASN A 53 -0.62 -9.60 1.34
N PRO A 54 -0.99 -9.92 0.08
CA PRO A 54 -2.11 -9.28 -0.60
C PRO A 54 -3.45 -9.35 0.14
N TRP A 55 -3.78 -10.49 0.76
CA TRP A 55 -5.02 -10.65 1.51
C TRP A 55 -5.06 -9.75 2.75
N ASP A 56 -3.94 -9.67 3.48
CA ASP A 56 -3.82 -8.79 4.63
C ASP A 56 -3.77 -7.30 4.22
N LYS A 57 -3.12 -6.99 3.10
CA LYS A 57 -3.08 -5.65 2.49
C LYS A 57 -4.47 -5.15 2.13
N VAL A 58 -5.29 -5.98 1.49
CA VAL A 58 -6.67 -5.63 1.11
C VAL A 58 -7.58 -5.49 2.34
N LEU A 59 -7.43 -6.37 3.34
CA LEU A 59 -8.18 -6.26 4.59
C LEU A 59 -7.78 -5.00 5.37
N SER A 60 -6.49 -4.69 5.44
CA SER A 60 -5.98 -3.45 6.03
C SER A 60 -6.51 -2.21 5.29
N ASN A 61 -6.62 -2.27 3.96
CA ASN A 61 -7.21 -1.22 3.15
C ASN A 61 -8.69 -1.04 3.46
N TYR A 62 -9.44 -2.14 3.60
CA TYR A 62 -10.82 -2.09 4.06
C TYR A 62 -10.94 -1.40 5.41
N TRP A 63 -10.15 -1.77 6.43
CA TRP A 63 -10.24 -1.10 7.74
C TRP A 63 -9.77 0.35 7.72
N ALA A 64 -8.83 0.71 6.86
CA ALA A 64 -8.48 2.12 6.64
C ALA A 64 -9.66 2.89 6.03
N TYR A 65 -10.34 2.32 5.02
CA TYR A 65 -11.52 2.92 4.38
C TYR A 65 -12.76 2.94 5.27
N LYS A 66 -13.03 1.84 6.00
CA LYS A 66 -14.13 1.74 6.96
C LYS A 66 -13.87 2.54 8.23
N GLY A 67 -12.60 2.73 8.57
CA GLY A 67 -12.11 3.59 9.63
C GLY A 67 -12.07 5.07 9.25
N TYR A 68 -12.53 5.46 8.05
CA TYR A 68 -12.85 6.86 7.75
C TYR A 68 -13.95 7.37 8.71
N LEU A 69 -13.49 8.13 9.70
CA LEU A 69 -13.90 9.51 9.97
C LEU A 69 -15.41 9.81 9.95
N HIS A 70 -16.21 9.12 10.76
CA HIS A 70 -17.36 9.80 11.37
C HIS A 70 -16.80 10.87 12.34
N GLY A 71 -16.90 12.16 12.00
CA GLY A 71 -16.67 13.25 12.96
C GLY A 71 -15.68 14.35 12.60
N LYS A 72 -15.12 14.42 11.38
CA LYS A 72 -14.51 15.68 10.90
C LYS A 72 -15.49 16.36 9.95
N GLY A 73 -16.37 17.16 10.55
CA GLY A 73 -17.41 17.92 9.86
C GLY A 73 -16.84 18.89 8.83
N GLY A 74 -17.62 19.10 7.77
CA GLY A 74 -17.41 20.17 6.81
C GLY A 74 -17.58 19.71 5.37
N LYS A 75 -18.79 19.99 4.83
CA LYS A 75 -19.32 19.72 3.48
C LYS A 75 -20.05 18.38 3.37
N THR A 76 -21.37 18.50 3.23
CA THR A 76 -22.34 17.46 2.85
C THR A 76 -21.69 16.36 2.00
N GLU A 77 -21.67 15.14 2.54
CA GLU A 77 -21.16 13.95 1.88
C GLU A 77 -21.75 13.83 0.47
N GLN A 78 -20.96 14.10 -0.57
CA GLN A 78 -21.34 13.78 -1.95
C GLN A 78 -21.16 12.28 -2.18
N ILE A 79 -22.01 11.48 -1.52
CA ILE A 79 -22.11 10.04 -1.80
C ILE A 79 -22.83 9.90 -3.14
N SER A 80 -22.17 9.25 -4.11
CA SER A 80 -22.76 8.98 -5.42
C SER A 80 -24.09 8.22 -5.29
N ILE A 81 -25.01 8.43 -6.22
CA ILE A 81 -26.32 7.77 -6.19
C ILE A 81 -26.20 6.24 -6.21
N VAL A 82 -25.18 5.71 -6.91
CA VAL A 82 -24.82 4.28 -6.93
C VAL A 82 -24.50 3.78 -5.53
N GLU A 83 -23.73 4.54 -4.75
CA GLU A 83 -23.37 4.17 -3.39
C GLU A 83 -24.57 4.24 -2.44
N ARG A 84 -25.47 5.23 -2.61
CA ARG A 84 -26.72 5.31 -1.82
C ARG A 84 -27.63 4.11 -2.08
N LEU A 85 -27.81 3.75 -3.36
CA LEU A 85 -28.59 2.58 -3.76
C LEU A 85 -27.96 1.29 -3.24
N TRP A 86 -26.63 1.15 -3.36
CA TRP A 86 -25.94 -0.03 -2.85
C TRP A 86 -26.09 -0.18 -1.33
N ARG A 87 -25.97 0.92 -0.56
CA ARG A 87 -26.23 0.93 0.89
C ARG A 87 -27.65 0.52 1.24
N ALA A 88 -28.65 0.98 0.46
CA ALA A 88 -30.04 0.65 0.69
C ALA A 88 -30.32 -0.85 0.47
N ILE A 89 -29.71 -1.49 -0.54
CA ILE A 89 -29.93 -2.91 -0.84
C ILE A 89 -29.09 -3.87 0.01
N SER A 90 -27.88 -3.47 0.43
CA SER A 90 -26.96 -4.35 1.15
C SER A 90 -26.98 -4.18 2.67
N GLY A 91 -27.69 -3.17 3.16
CA GLY A 91 -27.56 -2.68 4.54
C GLY A 91 -26.23 -1.98 4.81
N TYR A 92 -26.13 -1.32 5.97
CA TYR A 92 -24.92 -0.63 6.45
C TYR A 92 -24.79 -0.79 7.97
N PRO A 93 -23.59 -0.99 8.54
CA PRO A 93 -22.27 -0.94 7.91
C PRO A 93 -21.90 -2.22 7.15
N TRP A 94 -21.29 -2.11 5.96
CA TRP A 94 -20.95 -3.26 5.10
C TRP A 94 -20.02 -4.27 5.77
N THR A 95 -20.21 -5.56 5.53
CA THR A 95 -19.18 -6.55 5.85
C THR A 95 -18.00 -6.40 4.88
N PHE A 96 -16.88 -7.05 5.20
CA PHE A 96 -15.71 -7.03 4.31
C PHE A 96 -16.03 -7.62 2.92
N ASP A 97 -16.80 -8.71 2.86
CA ASP A 97 -17.23 -9.34 1.61
C ASP A 97 -18.12 -8.42 0.75
N ILE A 98 -19.09 -7.74 1.37
CA ILE A 98 -19.96 -6.77 0.67
C ILE A 98 -19.12 -5.61 0.12
N TRP A 99 -18.15 -5.12 0.90
CA TRP A 99 -17.24 -4.06 0.47
C TRP A 99 -16.38 -4.49 -0.72
N LEU A 100 -15.85 -5.72 -0.72
CA LEU A 100 -15.08 -6.26 -1.85
C LEU A 100 -15.94 -6.33 -3.13
N LYS A 101 -17.15 -6.89 -3.03
CA LYS A 101 -18.09 -6.98 -4.17
C LYS A 101 -18.43 -5.61 -4.73
N TYR A 102 -18.74 -4.64 -3.86
CA TYR A 102 -19.00 -3.27 -4.28
C TYR A 102 -17.79 -2.66 -5.00
N ARG A 103 -16.58 -2.88 -4.50
CA ARG A 103 -15.35 -2.37 -5.12
C ARG A 103 -15.11 -2.96 -6.51
N VAL A 104 -15.39 -4.24 -6.71
CA VAL A 104 -15.30 -4.87 -8.04
C VAL A 104 -16.36 -4.30 -8.97
N LEU A 105 -17.60 -4.19 -8.51
CA LEU A 105 -18.69 -3.58 -9.30
C LEU A 105 -18.31 -2.17 -9.73
N LYS A 106 -17.83 -1.36 -8.78
CA LYS A 106 -17.40 0.02 -9.05
C LYS A 106 -16.23 0.06 -10.03
N SER A 107 -15.26 -0.87 -9.97
CA SER A 107 -14.14 -0.91 -10.94
C SER A 107 -14.56 -1.20 -12.38
N LYS A 108 -15.76 -1.75 -12.58
CA LYS A 108 -16.32 -2.01 -13.92
C LYS A 108 -17.10 -0.83 -14.48
N LEU A 109 -17.38 0.20 -13.67
CA LEU A 109 -18.15 1.37 -14.12
C LEU A 109 -17.26 2.34 -14.91
N PRO A 110 -17.76 2.91 -16.03
CA PRO A 110 -17.05 3.94 -16.77
C PRO A 110 -16.67 5.13 -15.88
N GLY A 111 -15.41 5.56 -15.95
CA GLY A 111 -14.89 6.70 -15.18
C GLY A 111 -14.61 6.41 -13.70
N ALA A 112 -14.82 5.17 -13.22
CA ALA A 112 -14.51 4.81 -11.84
C ALA A 112 -13.05 4.39 -11.67
N TYR A 113 -12.32 5.13 -10.82
CA TYR A 113 -10.95 4.80 -10.42
C TYR A 113 -10.91 4.07 -9.08
N THR A 114 -11.56 2.91 -8.95
CA THR A 114 -11.38 2.05 -7.77
C THR A 114 -10.24 1.06 -8.00
N ARG A 115 -9.05 1.42 -7.50
CA ARG A 115 -7.87 0.56 -7.60
C ARG A 115 -7.68 -0.25 -6.32
N PHE A 116 -7.45 -1.55 -6.48
CA PHE A 116 -6.87 -2.35 -5.40
C PHE A 116 -5.46 -1.83 -5.13
N PRO A 117 -4.94 -1.96 -3.91
CA PRO A 117 -3.59 -1.52 -3.58
C PRO A 117 -2.52 -2.46 -4.18
N VAL A 118 -2.62 -2.71 -5.48
CA VAL A 118 -1.66 -3.48 -6.28
C VAL A 118 -0.37 -2.66 -6.38
N THR A 119 0.73 -3.31 -6.05
CA THR A 119 2.07 -2.73 -5.92
C THR A 119 3.07 -3.31 -6.90
N PHE A 120 2.73 -4.35 -7.67
CA PHE A 120 3.63 -4.96 -8.66
C PHE A 120 4.35 -3.93 -9.55
N GLY A 121 3.61 -2.98 -10.12
CA GLY A 121 4.16 -1.89 -10.95
C GLY A 121 4.98 -0.83 -10.21
N LYS A 122 5.14 -0.93 -8.89
CA LYS A 122 5.96 -0.01 -8.08
C LYS A 122 7.43 -0.41 -8.06
N TYR A 123 7.75 -1.67 -8.28
CA TYR A 123 9.11 -2.20 -8.24
C TYR A 123 9.50 -2.93 -9.54
N THR A 124 8.71 -2.77 -10.60
CA THR A 124 8.98 -3.34 -11.93
C THR A 124 9.05 -2.27 -13.01
N ASP A 125 9.71 -2.60 -14.13
CA ASP A 125 9.69 -1.78 -15.35
C ASP A 125 8.45 -2.08 -16.23
N GLY A 126 8.43 -1.52 -17.44
CA GLY A 126 7.32 -1.70 -18.39
C GLY A 126 7.18 -3.13 -18.94
N GLU A 127 8.21 -3.96 -18.80
CA GLU A 127 8.22 -5.36 -19.22
C GLU A 127 7.87 -6.32 -18.06
N GLY A 128 7.87 -5.80 -16.82
CA GLY A 128 7.62 -6.58 -15.61
C GLY A 128 8.89 -7.10 -14.96
N ASN A 129 10.08 -6.67 -15.41
CA ASN A 129 11.33 -7.02 -14.75
C ASN A 129 11.45 -6.27 -13.42
N ILE A 130 11.95 -6.93 -12.39
CA ILE A 130 12.18 -6.30 -11.08
C ILE A 130 13.38 -5.36 -11.21
N ILE A 131 13.20 -4.10 -10.79
CA ILE A 131 14.22 -3.05 -10.88
C ILE A 131 14.58 -2.46 -9.51
N VAL A 132 14.33 -3.22 -8.45
CA VAL A 132 14.75 -2.90 -7.08
C VAL A 132 15.63 -4.04 -6.56
N ASP A 133 16.60 -3.72 -5.71
CA ASP A 133 17.50 -4.71 -5.14
C ASP A 133 16.81 -5.60 -4.10
N LYS A 134 15.80 -5.06 -3.39
CA LYS A 134 15.13 -5.80 -2.32
C LYS A 134 13.67 -5.40 -2.12
N ILE A 135 12.83 -6.43 -2.00
CA ILE A 135 11.45 -6.31 -1.53
C ILE A 135 11.38 -6.98 -0.15
N PHE A 136 11.31 -6.17 0.91
CA PHE A 136 11.13 -6.66 2.28
C PHE A 136 9.68 -7.03 2.52
N ARG A 137 9.47 -8.11 3.30
CA ARG A 137 8.14 -8.52 3.75
C ARG A 137 7.73 -7.75 4.98
N TYR A 138 6.56 -7.12 4.93
CA TYR A 138 5.98 -6.41 6.07
C TYR A 138 5.80 -7.32 7.30
N GLU A 139 5.53 -8.60 7.09
CA GLU A 139 5.39 -9.58 8.17
C GLU A 139 6.70 -9.86 8.92
N GLN A 140 7.84 -9.57 8.29
CA GLN A 140 9.19 -9.76 8.81
C GLN A 140 9.91 -8.40 8.95
N PHE A 141 9.14 -7.37 9.34
CA PHE A 141 9.63 -5.99 9.33
C PHE A 141 10.85 -5.79 10.23
N GLN A 142 10.88 -6.42 11.41
CA GLN A 142 12.00 -6.29 12.36
C GLN A 142 13.28 -6.92 11.79
N GLU A 143 13.16 -8.06 11.12
CA GLU A 143 14.25 -8.73 10.43
C GLU A 143 14.75 -7.87 9.28
N GLY A 144 13.85 -7.29 8.48
CA GLY A 144 14.20 -6.38 7.39
C GLY A 144 14.94 -5.13 7.89
N VAL A 145 14.55 -4.59 9.04
CA VAL A 145 15.23 -3.43 9.65
C VAL A 145 16.61 -3.78 10.17
N LYS A 146 16.79 -4.98 10.73
CA LYS A 146 18.12 -5.48 11.11
C LYS A 146 19.01 -5.66 9.89
N GLU A 147 18.49 -6.27 8.82
CA GLU A 147 19.21 -6.42 7.54
C GLU A 147 19.62 -5.06 6.97
N LEU A 148 18.70 -4.09 6.95
CA LEU A 148 18.96 -2.75 6.45
C LEU A 148 19.96 -1.99 7.32
N SER A 149 19.86 -2.09 8.65
CA SER A 149 20.83 -1.46 9.57
C SER A 149 22.24 -2.00 9.36
N ALA A 150 22.38 -3.32 9.19
CA ALA A 150 23.67 -3.95 8.88
C ALA A 150 24.23 -3.45 7.53
N LYS A 151 23.37 -3.30 6.52
CA LYS A 151 23.77 -2.84 5.19
C LYS A 151 24.17 -1.36 5.16
N LEU A 152 23.47 -0.50 5.91
CA LEU A 152 23.72 0.93 5.95
C LEU A 152 24.85 1.34 6.91
N GLY A 153 25.28 0.45 7.80
CA GLY A 153 26.34 0.72 8.77
C GLY A 153 25.92 1.57 9.96
N PHE A 154 24.60 1.77 10.16
CA PHE A 154 24.06 2.45 11.34
C PHE A 154 22.74 1.81 11.79
N GLN A 155 22.42 1.97 13.08
CA GLN A 155 21.20 1.40 13.66
C GLN A 155 19.99 2.26 13.30
N ILE A 156 18.96 1.63 12.74
CA ILE A 156 17.67 2.27 12.49
C ILE A 156 16.79 2.10 13.74
N ASP A 157 16.53 3.19 14.46
CA ASP A 157 15.60 3.20 15.59
C ASP A 157 14.17 3.44 15.10
N LEU A 158 13.32 2.42 15.24
CA LEU A 158 11.90 2.45 14.83
C LEU A 158 10.95 2.95 15.91
N ARG A 159 11.44 3.55 17.00
CA ARG A 159 10.63 3.97 18.18
C ARG A 159 9.38 4.80 17.88
N GLN A 160 9.13 5.25 16.64
CA GLN A 160 7.97 6.06 16.25
C GLN A 160 7.06 5.50 15.14
N SER A 161 7.28 4.32 14.56
CA SER A 161 6.61 3.96 13.29
C SER A 161 5.98 2.58 13.20
N GLN A 162 5.53 2.00 14.32
CA GLN A 162 4.41 1.05 14.23
C GLN A 162 3.18 1.89 13.83
N GLY A 163 2.82 1.88 12.55
CA GLY A 163 1.67 2.61 12.04
C GLY A 163 0.50 2.42 12.99
N THR A 164 -0.15 3.51 13.41
CA THR A 164 -1.29 3.48 14.32
C THR A 164 -2.23 2.39 13.82
N GLY A 165 -2.31 1.28 14.55
CA GLY A 165 -2.98 0.08 14.06
C GLY A 165 -4.42 0.43 13.69
N THR A 166 -4.68 0.71 12.41
CA THR A 166 -6.00 1.10 11.93
C THR A 166 -7.00 -0.04 12.13
N ARG A 167 -6.46 -1.25 12.24
CA ARG A 167 -7.16 -2.46 12.60
C ARG A 167 -7.22 -2.63 14.12
N LYS A 168 -8.40 -2.38 14.71
CA LYS A 168 -8.68 -2.69 16.13
C LYS A 168 -8.73 -4.20 16.42
N ASN A 169 -9.16 -4.99 15.44
CA ASN A 169 -9.30 -6.44 15.55
C ASN A 169 -8.00 -7.15 15.08
N ARG A 170 -7.37 -7.96 15.92
CA ARG A 170 -6.13 -8.70 15.60
C ARG A 170 -6.37 -10.13 15.06
N GLU A 171 -7.62 -10.49 14.77
CA GLU A 171 -7.94 -11.80 14.16
C GLU A 171 -7.11 -12.06 12.89
N SER A 172 -6.88 -13.32 12.57
CA SER A 172 -6.22 -13.65 11.30
C SER A 172 -7.04 -13.10 10.12
N TYR A 173 -6.39 -12.59 9.07
CA TYR A 173 -7.11 -12.20 7.85
C TYR A 173 -7.88 -13.39 7.27
N LYS A 174 -7.37 -14.61 7.48
CA LYS A 174 -7.97 -15.85 6.96
C LYS A 174 -9.43 -16.05 7.39
N THR A 175 -9.81 -15.58 8.58
CA THR A 175 -11.19 -15.74 9.09
C THR A 175 -12.17 -14.71 8.53
N GLN A 176 -11.68 -13.67 7.84
CA GLN A 176 -12.51 -12.57 7.33
C GLN A 176 -12.92 -12.77 5.88
N TYR A 177 -12.25 -13.65 5.15
CA TYR A 177 -12.50 -13.87 3.73
C TYR A 177 -13.58 -14.93 3.50
N SER A 178 -14.50 -14.63 2.61
CA SER A 178 -15.29 -15.64 1.92
C SER A 178 -14.42 -16.36 0.86
N PRO A 179 -14.79 -17.56 0.40
CA PRO A 179 -14.11 -18.22 -0.73
C PRO A 179 -14.03 -17.32 -1.97
N TYR A 180 -15.10 -16.57 -2.25
CA TYR A 180 -15.13 -15.59 -3.34
C TYR A 180 -14.10 -14.47 -3.15
N GLY A 181 -14.04 -13.85 -1.97
CA GLY A 181 -13.10 -12.77 -1.69
C GLY A 181 -11.64 -13.24 -1.73
N MET A 182 -11.39 -14.46 -1.25
CA MET A 182 -10.07 -15.08 -1.28
C MET A 182 -9.58 -15.23 -2.72
N GLN A 183 -10.41 -15.82 -3.60
CA GLN A 183 -10.06 -16.02 -5.01
C GLN A 183 -9.94 -14.70 -5.76
N LEU A 184 -10.84 -13.75 -5.51
CA LEU A 184 -10.78 -12.42 -6.12
C LEU A 184 -9.43 -11.73 -5.85
N VAL A 185 -8.95 -11.79 -4.61
CA VAL A 185 -7.64 -11.22 -4.27
C VAL A 185 -6.51 -12.01 -4.91
N ALA A 186 -6.62 -13.34 -4.99
CA ALA A 186 -5.64 -14.17 -5.69
C ALA A 186 -5.51 -13.78 -7.17
N ASP A 187 -6.63 -13.55 -7.86
CA ASP A 187 -6.65 -13.18 -9.27
C ASP A 187 -6.05 -11.78 -9.49
N VAL A 188 -6.49 -10.80 -8.70
CA VAL A 188 -6.06 -9.39 -8.81
C VAL A 188 -4.57 -9.21 -8.50
N PHE A 189 -4.04 -9.98 -7.55
CA PHE A 189 -2.65 -9.87 -7.07
C PHE A 189 -1.77 -11.04 -7.52
N SER A 190 -2.18 -11.78 -8.54
CA SER A 190 -1.50 -12.98 -9.04
C SER A 190 0.00 -12.79 -9.22
N LYS A 191 0.40 -11.67 -9.84
CA LYS A 191 1.83 -11.33 -10.06
C LYS A 191 2.61 -11.15 -8.76
N GLU A 192 2.05 -10.43 -7.77
CA GLU A 192 2.72 -10.28 -6.46
C GLU A 192 2.76 -11.58 -5.67
N ILE A 193 1.71 -12.39 -5.77
CA ILE A 193 1.61 -13.67 -5.08
C ILE A 193 2.67 -14.63 -5.61
N GLU A 194 2.79 -14.74 -6.94
CA GLU A 194 3.81 -15.55 -7.60
C GLU A 194 5.22 -15.05 -7.24
N LEU A 195 5.47 -13.75 -7.40
CA LEU A 195 6.77 -13.14 -7.12
C LEU A 195 7.23 -13.35 -5.67
N LEU A 196 6.34 -13.16 -4.71
CA LEU A 196 6.67 -13.19 -3.28
C LEU A 196 6.35 -14.54 -2.64
N GLY A 197 5.89 -15.53 -3.41
CA GLY A 197 5.55 -16.87 -2.91
C GLY A 197 4.54 -16.84 -1.77
N TYR A 198 3.51 -16.00 -1.87
CA TYR A 198 2.45 -15.96 -0.87
C TYR A 198 1.44 -17.09 -1.09
N THR A 199 0.90 -17.60 0.01
CA THR A 199 -0.22 -18.53 0.02
C THR A 199 -1.26 -18.04 1.02
N PHE A 200 -2.52 -18.45 0.81
CA PHE A 200 -3.58 -18.08 1.71
C PHE A 200 -3.49 -18.77 3.07
#